data_AF-A0ABD0RSB6-F1
#
_entry.id   AF-A0ABD0RSB6-F1
#
_cell.length_a   1.000
_cell.length_b   1.000
_cell.length_c   1.000
_cell.angle_alpha   90.00
_cell.angle_beta   90.00
_cell.angle_gamma   90.00
#
_symmetry.space_group_name_H-M   'P 1'
#
loop_
_entity.id
_entity.type
_entity.pdbx_description
1 polymer ?
#
loop_
_entity_poly.entity_id
_entity_poly.type
_entity_poly.pdbx_seq_one_letter_code
_entity_poly.pdbx_strand_id
1 'polypeptide(L)'
;YDMYQAGYTSITNVDYSSVCVESMAERHKDCAQLSWLCMDARRLAFTDGAFDVVLEKGTLDAMLVEETDPWKISENAARLLHQVLLEVRNNTESNISTLGALAA
;
A
#
# COMPACT_ATOMS: atom_id res chain seq x y z
N TYR A 1 -10.90 -7.79 0.84
CA TYR A 1 -12.25 -8.09 0.32
C TYR A 1 -13.33 -7.33 1.07
N ASP A 2 -13.20 -7.16 2.39
CA ASP A 2 -14.17 -6.45 3.24
C ASP A 2 -14.55 -5.06 2.72
N MET A 3 -13.57 -4.26 2.26
CA MET A 3 -13.82 -2.96 1.63
C MET A 3 -14.73 -3.09 0.40
N TYR A 4 -14.50 -4.09 -0.45
CA TYR A 4 -15.36 -4.34 -1.60
C TYR A 4 -16.79 -4.71 -1.19
N GLN A 5 -16.94 -5.57 -0.17
CA GLN A 5 -18.25 -5.92 0.37
C GLN A 5 -18.98 -4.73 1.02
N ALA A 6 -18.22 -3.79 1.59
CA ALA A 6 -18.74 -2.54 2.13
C ALA A 6 -19.14 -1.51 1.04
N GLY A 7 -18.95 -1.84 -0.25
CA GLY A 7 -19.39 -1.01 -1.38
C GLY A 7 -18.29 -0.15 -2.01
N TYR A 8 -17.03 -0.27 -1.56
CA TYR A 8 -15.90 0.42 -2.20
C TYR A 8 -15.47 -0.35 -3.45
N THR A 9 -15.71 0.21 -4.64
CA THR A 9 -15.50 -0.49 -5.92
C THR A 9 -14.47 0.16 -6.83
N SER A 10 -13.62 1.04 -6.31
CA SER A 10 -12.45 1.58 -7.03
C SER A 10 -11.22 1.31 -6.18
N ILE A 11 -10.80 0.05 -6.12
CA ILE A 11 -9.71 -0.39 -5.23
C ILE A 11 -8.57 -0.92 -6.10
N THR A 12 -7.39 -0.32 -5.92
CA THR A 12 -6.14 -0.81 -6.50
C THR A 12 -5.27 -1.36 -5.38
N ASN A 13 -4.93 -2.64 -5.47
CA ASN A 13 -4.07 -3.34 -4.54
C ASN A 13 -2.66 -3.43 -5.14
N VAL A 14 -1.64 -3.21 -4.31
CA VAL A 14 -0.25 -3.21 -4.73
C VAL A 14 0.55 -4.11 -3.79
N ASP A 15 1.41 -4.96 -4.36
CA ASP A 15 2.44 -5.71 -3.63
C ASP A 15 3.67 -5.85 -4.53
N TYR A 16 4.87 -5.97 -3.94
CA TYR A 16 6.10 -6.17 -4.72
C TYR A 16 6.27 -7.63 -5.16
N SER A 17 5.57 -8.56 -4.51
CA SER A 17 5.55 -9.98 -4.81
C SER A 17 4.56 -10.27 -5.93
N SER A 18 5.08 -10.59 -7.12
CA SER A 18 4.24 -11.00 -8.25
C SER A 18 3.40 -12.23 -7.93
N VAL A 19 3.93 -13.16 -7.11
CA VAL A 19 3.20 -14.35 -6.65
C VAL A 19 1.97 -13.98 -5.82
N CYS A 20 2.10 -13.01 -4.90
CA CYS A 20 0.97 -12.53 -4.11
C CYS A 20 -0.07 -11.85 -5.01
N VAL A 21 0.38 -10.96 -5.90
CA VAL A 21 -0.49 -10.24 -6.85
C VAL A 21 -1.27 -11.22 -7.73
N GLU A 22 -0.60 -12.18 -8.36
CA GLU A 22 -1.23 -13.18 -9.22
C GLU A 22 -2.22 -14.05 -8.45
N SER A 23 -1.84 -14.53 -7.26
CA SER A 23 -2.72 -15.35 -6.41
C SER A 23 -3.98 -14.60 -6.01
N MET A 24 -3.85 -13.32 -5.66
CA MET A 24 -4.96 -12.49 -5.21
C MET A 24 -5.87 -12.04 -6.36
N ALA A 25 -5.28 -11.75 -7.52
CA ALA A 25 -6.02 -11.48 -8.75
C ALA A 25 -6.86 -12.69 -9.16
N GLU A 26 -6.29 -13.90 -9.17
CA GLU A 26 -7.05 -15.12 -9.50
C GLU A 26 -8.15 -15.39 -8.48
N ARG A 27 -7.86 -15.23 -7.19
CA ARG A 27 -8.85 -15.42 -6.11
C ARG A 27 -10.07 -14.49 -6.24
N HIS A 28 -9.88 -13.29 -6.79
CA HIS A 28 -10.92 -12.28 -6.92
C HIS A 28 -11.26 -11.94 -8.37
N LYS A 29 -11.01 -12.86 -9.31
CA LYS A 29 -11.19 -12.61 -10.75
C LYS A 29 -12.60 -12.20 -11.17
N ASP A 30 -13.61 -12.60 -10.39
CA ASP A 30 -15.01 -12.25 -10.62
C ASP A 30 -15.38 -10.84 -10.10
N CYS A 31 -14.43 -10.13 -9.47
CA CYS A 31 -14.58 -8.76 -8.97
C CYS A 31 -13.81 -7.80 -9.89
N ALA A 32 -14.37 -7.47 -11.06
CA ALA A 32 -13.72 -6.63 -12.08
C ALA A 32 -13.30 -5.23 -11.58
N GLN A 33 -13.87 -4.77 -10.47
CA GLN A 33 -13.58 -3.50 -9.81
C GLN A 33 -12.33 -3.52 -8.92
N LEU A 34 -11.74 -4.69 -8.68
CA LEU A 34 -10.49 -4.84 -7.93
C LEU A 34 -9.32 -4.94 -8.91
N SER A 35 -8.40 -3.98 -8.84
CA SER A 35 -7.13 -4.04 -9.56
C SER A 35 -6.02 -4.59 -8.65
N TRP A 36 -5.11 -5.36 -9.24
CA TRP A 36 -3.96 -5.95 -8.54
C TRP A 36 -2.71 -5.68 -9.37
N LEU A 37 -1.75 -4.96 -8.80
CA LEU A 37 -0.56 -4.48 -9.52
C LEU A 37 0.72 -4.86 -8.77
N CYS A 38 1.70 -5.39 -9.51
CA CYS A 38 3.03 -5.66 -8.97
C CYS A 38 3.86 -4.38 -8.99
N MET A 39 4.05 -3.74 -7.84
CA MET A 39 4.88 -2.54 -7.71
C MET A 39 5.59 -2.48 -6.36
N ASP A 40 6.67 -1.72 -6.30
CA ASP A 40 7.41 -1.44 -5.08
C ASP A 40 6.83 -0.19 -4.40
N ALA A 41 6.47 -0.28 -3.11
CA ALA A 41 5.91 0.85 -2.37
C ALA A 41 6.87 2.05 -2.25
N ARG A 42 8.17 1.85 -2.51
CA ARG A 42 9.20 2.91 -2.59
C ARG A 42 9.15 3.69 -3.91
N ARG A 43 8.33 3.25 -4.87
CA ARG A 43 8.16 3.86 -6.18
C ARG A 43 6.79 3.47 -6.78
N LEU A 44 5.79 4.28 -6.49
CA LEU A 44 4.42 4.06 -6.97
C LEU A 44 4.25 4.77 -8.33
N ALA A 45 3.97 4.00 -9.37
CA ALA A 45 3.89 4.50 -10.74
C ALA A 45 2.50 5.03 -11.11
N PHE A 46 1.90 5.84 -10.24
CA PHE A 46 0.65 6.55 -10.53
C PHE A 46 0.90 8.05 -10.64
N THR A 47 -0.11 8.77 -11.11
CA THR A 47 -0.09 10.23 -11.09
C THR A 47 -0.27 10.76 -9.67
N ASP A 48 0.31 11.91 -9.36
CA ASP A 48 0.08 12.57 -8.08
C ASP A 48 -1.43 12.80 -7.87
N GLY A 49 -1.90 12.55 -6.64
CA GLY A 49 -3.32 12.64 -6.29
C GLY A 49 -4.22 11.60 -6.98
N ALA A 50 -3.69 10.50 -7.51
CA ALA A 50 -4.49 9.45 -8.15
C ALA A 50 -5.51 8.77 -7.21
N PHE A 51 -5.32 8.89 -5.89
CA PHE A 51 -6.18 8.26 -4.89
C PHE A 51 -6.65 9.27 -3.84
N ASP A 52 -7.92 9.14 -3.43
CA ASP A 52 -8.44 9.88 -2.28
C ASP A 52 -7.85 9.36 -0.96
N VAL A 53 -7.59 8.05 -0.88
CA VAL A 53 -7.11 7.38 0.33
C VAL A 53 -6.12 6.29 -0.05
N VAL A 54 -4.98 6.23 0.66
CA VAL A 54 -3.97 5.18 0.50
C VAL A 54 -3.83 4.37 1.78
N LEU A 55 -3.76 3.05 1.58
CA LEU A 55 -3.96 2.07 2.61
C LEU A 55 -2.74 1.18 2.75
N GLU A 56 -2.10 1.12 3.92
CA GLU A 56 -1.06 0.14 4.21
C GLU A 56 -1.36 -0.59 5.53
N LYS A 57 -1.13 -1.91 5.59
CA LYS A 57 -1.27 -2.67 6.84
C LYS A 57 -0.21 -3.76 6.97
N GLY A 58 0.92 -3.41 7.58
CA GLY A 58 2.03 -4.34 7.78
C GLY A 58 3.13 -4.16 6.74
N THR A 59 2.95 -3.24 5.79
CA THR A 59 3.95 -2.93 4.77
C THR A 59 5.13 -2.20 5.41
N LEU A 60 4.86 -1.21 6.26
CA LEU A 60 5.91 -0.50 6.99
C LEU A 60 6.57 -1.41 8.04
N ASP A 61 5.81 -2.30 8.70
CA ASP A 61 6.37 -3.29 9.62
C ASP A 61 7.34 -4.25 8.91
N ALA A 62 7.01 -4.70 7.69
CA ALA A 62 7.88 -5.54 6.88
C ALA A 62 9.21 -4.86 6.51
N MET A 63 9.22 -3.52 6.40
CA MET A 63 10.42 -2.73 6.16
C MET A 63 11.33 -2.58 7.39
N LEU A 64 10.81 -2.87 8.57
CA LEU A 64 11.51 -2.78 9.85
C LEU A 64 12.01 -4.14 10.35
N VAL A 65 11.87 -5.22 9.58
CA VAL A 65 12.20 -6.59 10.01
C VAL A 65 13.67 -6.77 10.42
N GLU A 66 14.57 -5.94 9.89
CA GLU A 66 16.00 -5.98 10.21
C GLU A 66 16.38 -5.16 11.45
N GLU A 67 15.45 -4.36 11.99
CA GLU A 67 15.70 -3.59 13.21
C GLU A 67 15.78 -4.51 14.43
N THR A 68 16.79 -4.27 15.27
CA THR A 68 17.09 -5.12 16.43
C THR A 68 16.75 -4.47 17.76
N ASP A 69 16.63 -3.15 17.79
CA ASP A 69 16.23 -2.37 18.96
C ASP A 69 14.89 -1.66 18.67
N PRO A 70 13.79 -2.04 19.35
CA PRO A 70 12.48 -1.42 19.10
C PRO A 70 12.43 0.06 19.49
N TRP A 71 13.41 0.56 20.26
CA TRP A 71 13.48 1.95 20.71
C TRP A 71 14.41 2.79 19.84
N LYS A 72 15.14 2.19 18.89
CA LYS A 72 16.09 2.89 18.04
C LYS A 72 16.07 2.33 16.62
N ILE A 73 15.50 3.13 15.72
CA ILE A 73 15.45 2.83 14.28
C ILE A 73 16.79 3.25 13.63
N SER A 74 17.35 2.38 12.79
CA SER A 74 18.53 2.68 11.99
C SER A 74 18.25 3.80 10.98
N GLU A 75 19.30 4.52 10.57
CA GLU A 75 19.15 5.59 9.58
C GLU A 75 18.65 5.06 8.22
N ASN A 76 19.05 3.83 7.86
CA ASN A 76 18.60 3.19 6.63
C ASN A 76 17.09 2.88 6.68
N ALA A 77 16.61 2.31 7.78
CA ALA A 77 15.18 2.06 7.99
C ALA A 77 14.38 3.36 8.02
N ALA A 78 14.88 4.39 8.71
CA ALA A 78 14.25 5.71 8.72
C ALA A 78 14.14 6.33 7.30
N ARG A 79 15.22 6.24 6.50
CA ARG A 79 15.20 6.71 5.10
C ARG A 79 14.23 5.90 4.23
N LEU A 80 14.18 4.58 4.41
CA LEU A 80 13.26 3.70 3.71
C LEU A 80 11.79 4.04 4.01
N LEU A 81 11.43 4.14 5.30
CA LEU A 81 10.09 4.53 5.71
C LEU A 81 9.74 5.93 5.17
N HIS A 82 10.67 6.88 5.28
CA HIS A 82 10.45 8.22 4.76
C HIS A 82 10.18 8.23 3.25
N GLN A 83 10.93 7.46 2.47
CA GLN A 83 10.72 7.33 1.02
C GLN A 83 9.31 6.82 0.71
N VAL A 84 8.86 5.77 1.38
CA VAL A 84 7.53 5.18 1.16
C VAL A 84 6.42 6.15 1.56
N LEU A 85 6.58 6.86 2.68
CA LEU A 85 5.62 7.87 3.11
C LEU A 85 5.54 9.06 2.13
N LEU A 86 6.66 9.42 1.46
CA LEU A 86 6.65 10.43 0.41
C LEU A 86 5.88 9.96 -0.83
N GLU A 87 6.09 8.72 -1.26
CA GLU A 87 5.33 8.12 -2.37
C GLU A 87 3.83 8.10 -2.04
N VAL A 88 3.46 7.60 -0.86
CA VAL A 88 2.06 7.60 -0.40
C VAL A 88 1.48 9.01 -0.42
N ARG A 89 2.20 10.00 0.13
CA ARG A 89 1.75 11.40 0.17
C ARG A 89 1.54 11.98 -1.24
N ASN A 90 2.46 11.72 -2.17
CA ASN A 90 2.35 12.26 -3.53
C ASN A 90 1.14 11.67 -4.25
N ASN A 91 0.80 10.41 -3.97
CA ASN A 91 -0.33 9.70 -4.57
C ASN A 91 -1.70 10.06 -3.96
N THR A 92 -1.74 10.81 -2.85
CA THR A 92 -2.99 11.25 -2.19
C THR A 92 -3.35 12.71 -2.49
N GLU A 93 -4.64 13.02 -2.66
CA GLU A 93 -5.10 14.42 -2.71
C GLU A 93 -4.83 15.16 -1.39
N SER A 94 -4.44 16.44 -1.47
CA SER A 94 -3.93 17.23 -0.33
C SER A 94 -4.97 17.65 0.72
N ASN A 95 -6.21 17.14 0.67
CA ASN A 95 -7.29 17.52 1.57
C ASN A 95 -7.96 16.31 2.23
N ILE A 96 -7.70 16.17 3.55
CA ILE A 96 -8.56 15.59 4.60
C ILE A 96 -8.34 14.12 5.05
N SER A 97 -8.22 14.05 6.39
CA SER A 97 -8.34 13.00 7.39
C SER A 97 -8.52 11.53 6.98
N THR A 98 -7.52 10.75 7.43
CA THR A 98 -7.58 9.38 7.96
C THR A 98 -8.98 8.77 8.07
N LEU A 99 -9.26 7.73 7.26
CA LEU A 99 -9.90 6.51 7.75
C LEU A 99 -9.81 5.37 6.71
N GLY A 100 -9.20 4.26 7.13
CA GLY A 100 -9.51 2.91 6.65
C GLY A 100 -8.56 2.32 5.62
N ALA A 101 -7.49 1.65 6.08
CA ALA A 101 -6.39 1.12 5.28
C ALA A 101 -6.08 -0.37 5.42
N LEU A 102 -6.35 -1.21 4.42
CA LEU A 102 -5.90 -2.61 4.36
C LEU A 102 -5.03 -2.87 3.12
N ALA A 103 -3.71 -3.04 3.31
CA ALA A 103 -2.86 -3.79 2.40
C ALA A 103 -2.44 -5.09 3.11
N ALA A 104 -3.10 -6.19 2.74
CA ALA A 104 -2.68 -7.58 2.88
C ALA A 104 -3.59 -8.45 2.01
#